data_AF-A0A969KIC5-F1
#
_entry.id   AF-A0A969KIC5-F1
#
_cell.length_a   1.000
_cell.length_b   1.000
_cell.length_c   1.000
_cell.angle_alpha   90.00
_cell.angle_beta   90.00
_cell.angle_gamma   90.00
#
_symmetry.space_group_name_H-M   'P 1'
#
loop_
_entity.id
_entity.type
_entity.pdbx_description
1 polymer ?
#
loop_
_entity_poly.entity_id
_entity_poly.type
_entity_poly.pdbx_seq_one_letter_code
_entity_poly.pdbx_strand_id
1 'polypeptide(L)'
;MKNYTYLIVLMLLSTVVNAKIATIKGKVTSPREQTVHLSMYADLITFEPMQYEVTLNDDNTFSIDVQLFESTVATLTHGNSSIEIFLEAEDNLNIEFHGWDLEATALFSGKGGENNYYLNKSSRKFKRLSDDYITYQMSHLNPDDFKSYMDKMRQKRLAFLEKVKSEINFSPAFDAYAKADIHYWWAHSLMQYRWEHPFYNDLVAPMALPDTYFSFLNEIAIKNDDAVSNLKYIYFLDQYLEYKNSKEVRYNKYGAPIREDYRGAKRFWMEKRCIMFWRMRFTLSVKTKTLIQLEMK
;
A
#
# COMPACT_ATOMS: atom_id res chain seq x y z
N MET A 1 -20.10 51.83 19.99
CA MET A 1 -19.20 50.67 20.04
C MET A 1 -19.98 49.47 19.55
N LYS A 2 -19.67 49.00 18.33
CA LYS A 2 -20.47 48.02 17.58
C LYS A 2 -20.13 46.59 18.00
N ASN A 3 -21.19 45.79 18.06
CA ASN A 3 -21.26 44.36 18.37
C ASN A 3 -20.26 43.52 17.57
N TYR A 4 -19.26 42.93 18.23
CA TYR A 4 -18.38 41.89 17.67
C TYR A 4 -18.51 40.53 18.38
N THR A 5 -19.48 40.38 19.29
CA THR A 5 -19.65 39.15 20.09
C THR A 5 -20.36 38.01 19.35
N TYR A 6 -20.89 38.24 18.14
CA TYR A 6 -21.55 37.19 17.35
C TYR A 6 -20.67 36.53 16.28
N LEU A 7 -19.41 36.97 16.08
CA LEU A 7 -18.57 36.41 15.02
C LEU A 7 -17.70 35.21 15.44
N ILE A 8 -17.61 34.89 16.74
CA ILE A 8 -16.74 33.80 17.24
C ILE A 8 -17.51 32.48 17.45
N VAL A 9 -18.85 32.50 17.49
CA VAL A 9 -19.65 31.27 17.70
C VAL A 9 -19.87 30.48 16.39
N LEU A 10 -19.56 31.05 15.22
CA LEU A 10 -19.75 30.38 13.92
C LEU A 10 -18.54 29.55 13.44
N MET A 11 -17.47 29.42 14.25
CA MET A 11 -16.24 28.67 13.92
C MET A 11 -16.11 27.34 14.68
N LEU A 12 -17.23 26.80 15.18
CA LEU A 12 -17.34 25.46 15.77
C LEU A 12 -18.32 24.58 14.98
N LEU A 13 -18.43 24.77 13.66
CA LEU A 13 -18.76 23.64 12.80
C LEU A 13 -17.49 22.80 12.66
N SER A 14 -17.18 22.03 13.71
CA SER A 14 -16.39 20.82 13.52
C SER A 14 -17.13 20.01 12.46
N THR A 15 -16.57 19.87 11.28
CA THR A 15 -16.98 18.83 10.34
C THR A 15 -16.90 17.54 11.13
N VAL A 16 -18.04 17.04 11.58
CA VAL A 16 -18.15 15.65 12.02
C VAL A 16 -17.85 14.88 10.75
N VAL A 17 -16.61 14.38 10.62
CA VAL A 17 -16.26 13.44 9.56
C VAL A 17 -17.13 12.23 9.86
N ASN A 18 -18.27 12.17 9.19
CA ASN A 18 -19.26 11.17 9.46
C ASN A 18 -18.74 9.90 8.79
N ALA A 19 -18.31 8.93 9.60
CA ALA A 19 -17.85 7.65 9.10
C ALA A 19 -18.96 7.05 8.22
N LYS A 20 -18.61 6.75 6.97
CA LYS A 20 -19.56 6.17 6.01
C LYS A 20 -19.37 4.66 5.97
N ILE A 21 -20.44 3.93 5.73
CA ILE A 21 -20.40 2.47 5.71
C ILE A 21 -20.12 2.00 4.28
N ALA A 22 -19.19 1.06 4.13
CA ALA A 22 -19.08 0.19 2.98
C ALA A 22 -19.51 -1.21 3.39
N THR A 23 -20.37 -1.84 2.59
CA THR A 23 -20.87 -3.19 2.86
C THR A 23 -20.26 -4.18 1.87
N ILE A 24 -19.58 -5.19 2.40
CA ILE A 24 -19.10 -6.34 1.61
C ILE A 24 -20.01 -7.52 1.90
N LYS A 25 -20.63 -8.06 0.86
CA LYS A 25 -21.38 -9.31 0.92
C LYS A 25 -20.68 -10.34 0.06
N GLY A 26 -20.87 -11.61 0.37
CA GLY A 26 -20.34 -12.64 -0.49
C GLY A 26 -20.91 -14.01 -0.25
N LYS A 27 -20.54 -14.92 -1.14
CA LYS A 27 -20.91 -16.32 -1.11
C LYS A 27 -19.69 -17.19 -1.40
N VAL A 28 -19.44 -18.15 -0.52
CA VAL A 28 -18.35 -19.10 -0.65
C VAL A 28 -18.88 -20.42 -1.15
N THR A 29 -18.53 -20.80 -2.38
CA THR A 29 -18.83 -22.14 -2.90
C THR A 29 -17.78 -23.13 -2.39
N SER A 30 -18.23 -24.28 -1.86
CA SER A 30 -17.35 -25.31 -1.28
C SER A 30 -16.36 -24.73 -0.25
N PRO A 31 -16.86 -24.13 0.85
CA PRO A 31 -16.01 -23.45 1.83
C PRO A 31 -14.97 -24.40 2.41
N ARG A 32 -13.73 -23.92 2.51
CA ARG A 32 -12.63 -24.67 3.14
C ARG A 32 -12.66 -24.50 4.66
N GLU A 33 -13.11 -23.35 5.11
CA GLU A 33 -13.28 -22.95 6.50
C GLU A 33 -14.65 -22.28 6.67
N GLN A 34 -15.14 -22.14 7.90
CA GLN A 34 -16.43 -21.49 8.15
C GLN A 34 -16.31 -19.99 8.45
N THR A 35 -15.14 -19.40 8.20
CA THR A 35 -14.86 -17.99 8.48
C THR A 35 -14.35 -17.26 7.24
N VAL A 36 -14.62 -15.96 7.21
CA VAL A 36 -14.02 -14.99 6.30
C VAL A 36 -13.42 -13.88 7.14
N HIS A 37 -12.18 -13.50 6.84
CA HIS A 37 -11.47 -12.45 7.53
C HIS A 37 -11.27 -11.26 6.60
N LEU A 38 -11.46 -10.06 7.12
CA LEU A 38 -11.12 -8.80 6.45
C LEU A 38 -10.12 -8.04 7.32
N SER A 39 -8.98 -7.66 6.78
CA SER A 39 -7.97 -6.88 7.50
C SER A 39 -7.55 -5.65 6.72
N MET A 40 -7.39 -4.52 7.39
CA MET A 40 -6.87 -3.27 6.83
C MET A 40 -6.15 -2.46 7.91
N TYR A 41 -5.68 -1.28 7.56
CA TYR A 41 -5.23 -0.29 8.53
C TYR A 41 -6.31 0.77 8.71
N ALA A 42 -6.66 1.08 9.96
CA ALA A 42 -7.55 2.20 10.29
C ALA A 42 -6.89 3.55 9.94
N ASP A 43 -5.56 3.60 10.06
CA ASP A 43 -4.72 4.76 9.74
C ASP A 43 -3.36 4.24 9.22
N LEU A 44 -2.98 4.65 8.00
CA LEU A 44 -1.73 4.24 7.34
C LEU A 44 -0.47 4.92 7.90
N ILE A 45 -0.62 5.98 8.70
CA ILE A 45 0.49 6.67 9.37
C ILE A 45 0.85 5.93 10.67
N THR A 46 -0.16 5.58 11.47
CA THR A 46 0.05 4.86 12.74
C THR A 46 0.16 3.35 12.56
N PHE A 47 -0.27 2.83 11.40
CA PHE A 47 -0.40 1.40 11.11
C PHE A 47 -1.29 0.67 12.14
N GLU A 48 -2.32 1.36 12.64
CA GLU A 48 -3.30 0.75 13.53
C GLU A 48 -4.12 -0.29 12.77
N PRO A 49 -4.08 -1.58 13.16
CA PRO A 49 -4.78 -2.62 12.43
C PRO A 49 -6.29 -2.57 12.73
N MET A 50 -7.09 -2.79 11.69
CA MET A 50 -8.53 -3.02 11.77
C MET A 50 -8.85 -4.38 11.18
N GLN A 51 -9.57 -5.22 11.92
CA GLN A 51 -9.85 -6.59 11.53
C GLN A 51 -11.30 -6.95 11.79
N TYR A 52 -11.88 -7.73 10.88
CA TYR A 52 -13.20 -8.32 11.00
C TYR A 52 -13.06 -9.82 10.76
N GLU A 53 -13.80 -10.60 11.53
CA GLU A 53 -13.98 -12.03 11.33
C GLU A 53 -15.46 -12.31 11.35
N VAL A 54 -15.97 -12.95 10.31
CA VAL A 54 -17.39 -13.30 10.18
C VAL A 54 -17.50 -14.79 9.88
N THR A 55 -18.38 -15.45 10.62
CA THR A 55 -18.77 -16.84 10.36
C THR A 55 -19.77 -16.88 9.20
N LEU A 56 -19.62 -17.85 8.31
CA LEU A 56 -20.56 -18.07 7.21
C LEU A 56 -21.95 -18.45 7.75
N ASN A 57 -23.00 -17.95 7.10
CA ASN A 57 -24.36 -18.40 7.31
C ASN A 57 -24.54 -19.84 6.77
N ASP A 58 -25.67 -20.49 7.11
CA ASP A 58 -26.00 -21.85 6.66
C ASP A 58 -26.00 -22.03 5.13
N ASP A 59 -26.22 -20.94 4.37
CA ASP A 59 -26.19 -20.91 2.90
C ASP A 59 -24.81 -20.52 2.31
N ASN A 60 -23.77 -20.52 3.16
CA ASN A 60 -22.39 -20.11 2.89
C ASN A 60 -22.23 -18.65 2.47
N THR A 61 -23.15 -17.78 2.87
CA THR A 61 -23.04 -16.33 2.66
C THR A 61 -22.39 -15.61 3.85
N PHE A 62 -21.87 -14.41 3.62
CA PHE A 62 -21.38 -13.51 4.66
C PHE A 62 -21.70 -12.05 4.35
N SER A 63 -21.68 -11.20 5.38
CA SER A 63 -21.80 -9.73 5.27
C SER A 63 -20.89 -9.05 6.28
N ILE A 64 -20.15 -8.03 5.84
CA ILE A 64 -19.26 -7.21 6.66
C ILE A 64 -19.59 -5.74 6.38
N ASP A 65 -19.91 -4.99 7.43
CA ASP A 65 -20.07 -3.53 7.35
C ASP A 65 -18.81 -2.86 7.92
N VAL A 66 -18.16 -2.07 7.08
CA VAL A 66 -16.90 -1.38 7.41
C VAL A 66 -17.17 0.11 7.51
N GLN A 67 -16.77 0.73 8.62
CA GLN A 67 -16.80 2.17 8.78
C GLN A 67 -15.54 2.78 8.16
N LEU A 68 -15.72 3.61 7.13
CA LEU A 68 -14.66 4.25 6.37
C LEU A 68 -14.67 5.76 6.61
N PHE A 69 -13.47 6.31 6.82
CA PHE A 69 -13.21 7.75 6.82
C PHE A 69 -12.74 8.23 5.44
N GLU A 70 -12.03 7.35 4.72
CA GLU A 70 -11.53 7.55 3.36
C GLU A 70 -11.56 6.23 2.59
N SER A 71 -11.52 6.30 1.26
CA SER A 71 -11.43 5.10 0.42
C SER A 71 -10.09 4.41 0.62
N THR A 72 -10.11 3.10 0.84
CA THR A 72 -8.91 2.36 1.27
C THR A 72 -8.87 0.94 0.71
N VAL A 73 -7.71 0.29 0.83
CA VAL A 73 -7.53 -1.12 0.50
C VAL A 73 -7.66 -1.98 1.75
N ALA A 74 -8.41 -3.06 1.62
CA ALA A 74 -8.50 -4.12 2.59
C ALA A 74 -8.06 -5.46 1.99
N THR A 75 -7.62 -6.38 2.83
CA THR A 75 -7.32 -7.75 2.45
C THR A 75 -8.44 -8.66 2.91
N LEU A 76 -9.13 -9.28 1.96
CA LEU A 76 -10.10 -10.34 2.23
C LEU A 76 -9.37 -11.68 2.20
N THR A 77 -9.57 -12.50 3.23
CA THR A 77 -8.91 -13.79 3.40
C THR A 77 -9.92 -14.88 3.72
N HIS A 78 -9.76 -16.04 3.08
CA HIS A 78 -10.50 -17.26 3.38
C HIS A 78 -9.53 -18.45 3.31
N GLY A 79 -9.34 -19.14 4.44
CA GLY A 79 -8.28 -20.15 4.59
C GLY A 79 -6.91 -19.60 4.20
N ASN A 80 -6.26 -20.27 3.25
CA ASN A 80 -4.91 -19.92 2.80
C ASN A 80 -4.88 -18.97 1.59
N SER A 81 -6.02 -18.45 1.15
CA SER A 81 -6.11 -17.58 -0.02
C SER A 81 -6.58 -16.18 0.37
N SER A 82 -5.98 -15.15 -0.24
CA SER A 82 -6.26 -13.75 0.06
C SER A 82 -6.23 -12.89 -1.19
N ILE A 83 -7.09 -11.88 -1.23
CA ILE A 83 -7.11 -10.85 -2.28
C ILE A 83 -7.18 -9.46 -1.63
N GLU A 84 -6.62 -8.47 -2.31
CA GLU A 84 -6.89 -7.07 -1.99
C GLU A 84 -8.22 -6.64 -2.60
N ILE A 85 -8.97 -5.86 -1.86
CA ILE A 85 -10.20 -5.17 -2.30
C ILE A 85 -10.10 -3.68 -1.97
N PHE A 86 -10.56 -2.83 -2.88
CA PHE A 86 -10.71 -1.39 -2.67
C PHE A 86 -12.13 -1.10 -2.23
N LEU A 87 -12.27 -0.34 -1.14
CA LEU A 87 -13.54 0.00 -0.52
C LEU A 87 -13.75 1.50 -0.56
N GLU A 88 -14.91 1.91 -1.05
CA GLU A 88 -15.38 3.29 -1.01
C GLU A 88 -16.62 3.43 -0.15
N ALA A 89 -16.85 4.65 0.32
CA ALA A 89 -18.06 4.97 1.03
C ALA A 89 -19.32 4.60 0.23
N GLU A 90 -20.27 3.97 0.92
CA GLU A 90 -21.55 3.53 0.36
C GLU A 90 -21.39 2.47 -0.75
N ASP A 91 -20.26 1.76 -0.81
CA ASP A 91 -20.13 0.57 -1.63
C ASP A 91 -21.06 -0.54 -1.11
N ASN A 92 -21.57 -1.33 -2.05
CA ASN A 92 -22.28 -2.57 -1.78
C ASN A 92 -21.64 -3.63 -2.69
N LEU A 93 -20.47 -4.07 -2.27
CA LEU A 93 -19.60 -4.96 -3.01
C LEU A 93 -20.05 -6.39 -2.76
N ASN A 94 -20.36 -7.12 -3.82
CA ASN A 94 -20.68 -8.54 -3.76
C ASN A 94 -19.52 -9.36 -4.34
N ILE A 95 -19.06 -10.36 -3.60
CA ILE A 95 -17.95 -11.23 -3.99
C ILE A 95 -18.36 -12.69 -3.89
N GLU A 96 -18.36 -13.40 -5.02
CA GLU A 96 -18.56 -14.84 -5.06
C GLU A 96 -17.25 -15.54 -5.41
N PHE A 97 -16.91 -16.63 -4.71
CA PHE A 97 -15.68 -17.36 -4.98
C PHE A 97 -15.76 -18.82 -4.53
N HIS A 98 -14.79 -19.61 -4.97
CA HIS A 98 -14.60 -20.99 -4.53
C HIS A 98 -13.64 -21.03 -3.34
N GLY A 99 -14.00 -21.72 -2.27
CA GLY A 99 -13.27 -21.75 -1.00
C GLY A 99 -11.84 -22.29 -1.07
N TRP A 100 -11.50 -22.98 -2.17
CA TRP A 100 -10.14 -23.47 -2.42
C TRP A 100 -9.23 -22.50 -3.18
N ASP A 101 -9.79 -21.51 -3.87
CA ASP A 101 -9.00 -20.57 -4.68
C ASP A 101 -9.73 -19.22 -4.86
N LEU A 102 -9.73 -18.41 -3.79
CA LEU A 102 -10.30 -17.07 -3.78
C LEU A 102 -9.68 -16.20 -4.90
N GLU A 103 -8.35 -16.21 -5.03
CA GLU A 103 -7.63 -15.35 -5.97
C GLU A 103 -8.08 -15.60 -7.42
N ALA A 104 -8.14 -16.85 -7.86
CA ALA A 104 -8.44 -17.16 -9.25
C ALA A 104 -9.94 -17.14 -9.58
N THR A 105 -10.81 -17.35 -8.59
CA THR A 105 -12.26 -17.57 -8.81
C THR A 105 -13.15 -16.43 -8.35
N ALA A 106 -12.61 -15.39 -7.70
CA ALA A 106 -13.39 -14.24 -7.28
C ALA A 106 -14.12 -13.56 -8.44
N LEU A 107 -15.45 -13.48 -8.31
CA LEU A 107 -16.36 -12.75 -9.17
C LEU A 107 -16.91 -11.56 -8.38
N PHE A 108 -16.82 -10.37 -8.96
CA PHE A 108 -17.19 -9.12 -8.32
C PHE A 108 -18.43 -8.52 -8.96
N SER A 109 -19.35 -8.02 -8.15
CA SER A 109 -20.54 -7.32 -8.62
C SER A 109 -21.02 -6.29 -7.59
N GLY A 110 -22.07 -5.52 -7.92
CA GLY A 110 -22.53 -4.40 -7.11
C GLY A 110 -21.65 -3.16 -7.24
N LYS A 111 -21.92 -2.14 -6.42
CA LYS A 111 -21.15 -0.90 -6.41
C LYS A 111 -19.76 -1.18 -5.82
N GLY A 112 -18.72 -0.79 -6.55
CA GLY A 112 -17.32 -1.16 -6.27
C GLY A 112 -16.86 -2.42 -7.02
N GLY A 113 -17.75 -3.16 -7.70
CA GLY A 113 -17.42 -4.41 -8.38
C GLY A 113 -16.41 -4.26 -9.52
N GLU A 114 -16.56 -3.25 -10.39
CA GLU A 114 -15.65 -3.01 -11.52
C GLU A 114 -14.24 -2.62 -11.07
N ASN A 115 -14.14 -1.79 -10.02
CA ASN A 115 -12.87 -1.41 -9.38
C ASN A 115 -12.13 -2.66 -8.87
N ASN A 116 -12.83 -3.50 -8.10
CA ASN A 116 -12.26 -4.70 -7.52
C ASN A 116 -11.94 -5.79 -8.55
N TYR A 117 -12.72 -5.88 -9.62
CA TYR A 117 -12.40 -6.71 -10.77
C TYR A 117 -11.05 -6.31 -11.39
N TYR A 118 -10.80 -5.02 -11.63
CA TYR A 118 -9.49 -4.58 -12.10
C TYR A 118 -8.38 -4.89 -11.08
N LEU A 119 -8.60 -4.61 -9.79
CA LEU A 119 -7.58 -4.82 -8.76
C LEU A 119 -7.12 -6.28 -8.70
N ASN A 120 -8.06 -7.23 -8.65
CA ASN A 120 -7.76 -8.66 -8.68
C ASN A 120 -7.09 -9.08 -9.99
N LYS A 121 -7.63 -8.64 -11.14
CA LYS A 121 -7.08 -8.98 -12.47
C LYS A 121 -5.64 -8.45 -12.64
N SER A 122 -5.37 -7.24 -12.15
CA SER A 122 -4.05 -6.60 -12.17
C SER A 122 -3.06 -7.36 -11.27
N SER A 123 -3.46 -7.67 -10.03
CA SER A 123 -2.65 -8.47 -9.11
C SER A 123 -2.23 -9.81 -9.74
N ARG A 124 -3.18 -10.55 -10.31
CA ARG A 124 -2.90 -11.83 -11.00
C ARG A 124 -2.00 -11.65 -12.22
N LYS A 125 -2.25 -10.63 -13.04
CA LYS A 125 -1.46 -10.33 -14.26
C LYS A 125 0.01 -10.05 -13.93
N PHE A 126 0.26 -9.36 -12.82
CA PHE A 126 1.59 -8.91 -12.41
C PHE A 126 2.16 -9.67 -11.20
N LYS A 127 1.59 -10.82 -10.83
CA LYS A 127 2.01 -11.64 -9.68
C LYS A 127 3.51 -11.98 -9.65
N ARG A 128 4.14 -12.09 -10.82
CA ARG A 128 5.60 -12.33 -10.95
C ARG A 128 6.46 -11.11 -10.61
N LEU A 129 5.88 -9.92 -10.53
CA LEU A 129 6.52 -8.68 -10.08
C LEU A 129 6.33 -8.50 -8.56
N SER A 130 6.60 -9.55 -7.79
CA SER A 130 6.57 -9.50 -6.33
C SER A 130 7.70 -8.64 -5.78
N ASP A 131 7.56 -8.18 -4.53
CA ASP A 131 8.60 -7.41 -3.83
C ASP A 131 9.95 -8.19 -3.80
N ASP A 132 9.91 -9.51 -3.61
CA ASP A 132 11.10 -10.38 -3.67
C ASP A 132 11.77 -10.35 -5.05
N TYR A 133 10.98 -10.39 -6.13
CA TYR A 133 11.52 -10.36 -7.47
C TYR A 133 12.12 -9.00 -7.81
N ILE A 134 11.48 -7.91 -7.39
CA ILE A 134 12.01 -6.56 -7.56
C ILE A 134 13.31 -6.39 -6.76
N THR A 135 13.36 -6.90 -5.52
CA THR A 135 14.58 -6.91 -4.69
C THR A 135 15.70 -7.71 -5.37
N TYR A 136 15.39 -8.86 -5.96
CA TYR A 136 16.34 -9.62 -6.79
C TYR A 136 16.84 -8.81 -7.99
N GLN A 137 15.99 -8.04 -8.67
CA GLN A 137 16.45 -7.16 -9.76
C GLN A 137 17.38 -6.06 -9.22
N MET A 138 17.07 -5.46 -8.07
CA MET A 138 17.94 -4.46 -7.43
C MET A 138 19.32 -5.04 -7.11
N SER A 139 19.41 -6.28 -6.65
CA SER A 139 20.70 -6.88 -6.29
C SER A 139 21.60 -7.16 -7.49
N HIS A 140 21.05 -7.39 -8.69
CA HIS A 140 21.81 -7.81 -9.88
C HIS A 140 22.04 -6.71 -10.91
N LEU A 141 21.14 -5.73 -11.01
CA LEU A 141 21.21 -4.69 -12.03
C LEU A 141 22.02 -3.49 -11.52
N ASN A 142 22.84 -2.91 -12.41
CA ASN A 142 23.42 -1.60 -12.18
C ASN A 142 22.32 -0.50 -12.18
N PRO A 143 22.62 0.74 -11.77
CA PRO A 143 21.60 1.77 -11.58
C PRO A 143 20.78 2.06 -12.85
N ASP A 144 21.44 2.18 -14.00
CA ASP A 144 20.79 2.55 -15.26
C ASP A 144 19.92 1.41 -15.80
N ASP A 145 20.39 0.17 -15.68
CA ASP A 145 19.62 -1.02 -16.07
C ASP A 145 18.41 -1.23 -15.16
N PHE A 146 18.56 -1.01 -13.85
CA PHE A 146 17.44 -1.10 -12.91
C PHE A 146 16.38 -0.03 -13.19
N LYS A 147 16.81 1.21 -13.43
CA LYS A 147 15.90 2.31 -13.80
C LYS A 147 15.13 1.99 -15.08
N SER A 148 15.82 1.56 -16.13
CA SER A 148 15.24 1.16 -17.41
C SER A 148 14.25 0.00 -17.26
N TYR A 149 14.59 -0.98 -16.42
CA TYR A 149 13.71 -2.11 -16.09
C TYR A 149 12.41 -1.63 -15.42
N MET A 150 12.53 -0.78 -14.40
CA MET A 150 11.37 -0.26 -13.66
C MET A 150 10.49 0.63 -14.54
N ASP A 151 11.07 1.46 -15.40
CA ASP A 151 10.31 2.24 -16.39
C ASP A 151 9.51 1.34 -17.32
N LYS A 152 10.12 0.28 -17.84
CA LYS A 152 9.42 -0.69 -18.69
C LYS A 152 8.26 -1.38 -17.93
N MET A 153 8.43 -1.70 -16.66
CA MET A 153 7.36 -2.32 -15.86
C MET A 153 6.24 -1.33 -15.55
N ARG A 154 6.57 -0.08 -15.21
CA ARG A 154 5.59 1.02 -15.04
C ARG A 154 4.74 1.17 -16.30
N GLN A 155 5.37 1.25 -17.48
CA GLN A 155 4.64 1.40 -18.75
C GLN A 155 3.73 0.20 -19.05
N LYS A 156 4.16 -1.03 -18.74
CA LYS A 156 3.29 -2.21 -18.87
C LYS A 156 2.07 -2.16 -17.96
N ARG A 157 2.23 -1.70 -16.71
CA ARG A 157 1.11 -1.56 -15.76
C ARG A 157 0.16 -0.45 -16.20
N LEU A 158 0.67 0.69 -16.65
CA LEU A 158 -0.14 1.80 -17.19
C LEU A 158 -0.91 1.37 -18.45
N ALA A 159 -0.24 0.71 -19.40
CA ALA A 159 -0.91 0.20 -20.61
C ALA A 159 -2.02 -0.81 -20.28
N PHE A 160 -1.82 -1.64 -19.25
CA PHE A 160 -2.85 -2.56 -18.77
C PHE A 160 -4.02 -1.82 -18.10
N LEU A 161 -3.74 -0.79 -17.27
CA LEU A 161 -4.75 0.08 -16.68
C LEU A 161 -5.62 0.72 -17.77
N GLU A 162 -5.00 1.40 -18.73
CA GLU A 162 -5.73 2.09 -19.81
C GLU A 162 -6.51 1.12 -20.71
N LYS A 163 -5.97 -0.08 -20.96
CA LYS A 163 -6.72 -1.12 -21.65
C LYS A 163 -8.01 -1.47 -20.91
N VAL A 164 -7.93 -1.76 -19.60
CA VAL A 164 -9.12 -2.15 -18.82
C VAL A 164 -10.10 -0.97 -18.68
N LYS A 165 -9.61 0.27 -18.53
CA LYS A 165 -10.46 1.47 -18.51
C LYS A 165 -11.27 1.70 -19.79
N SER A 166 -10.84 1.12 -20.92
CA SER A 166 -11.64 1.13 -22.15
C SER A 166 -12.79 0.12 -22.14
N GLU A 167 -12.78 -0.84 -21.21
CA GLU A 167 -13.74 -1.95 -21.08
C GLU A 167 -14.75 -1.70 -19.94
N ILE A 168 -14.37 -0.99 -18.87
CA ILE A 168 -15.17 -0.77 -17.65
C ILE A 168 -14.97 0.64 -17.08
N ASN A 169 -15.89 1.09 -16.21
CA ASN A 169 -15.86 2.43 -15.62
C ASN A 169 -15.36 2.40 -14.17
N PHE A 170 -14.32 3.17 -13.89
CA PHE A 170 -13.85 3.35 -12.52
C PHE A 170 -14.54 4.52 -11.84
N SER A 171 -14.67 4.40 -10.52
CA SER A 171 -14.92 5.58 -9.70
C SER A 171 -13.72 6.54 -9.81
N PRO A 172 -13.93 7.86 -9.63
CA PRO A 172 -12.83 8.82 -9.62
C PRO A 172 -11.76 8.51 -8.57
N ALA A 173 -12.15 8.07 -7.37
CA ALA A 173 -11.22 7.74 -6.30
C ALA A 173 -10.39 6.50 -6.66
N PHE A 174 -11.00 5.48 -7.27
CA PHE A 174 -10.26 4.31 -7.68
C PHE A 174 -9.32 4.58 -8.86
N ASP A 175 -9.71 5.41 -9.83
CA ASP A 175 -8.81 5.80 -10.92
C ASP A 175 -7.56 6.53 -10.39
N ALA A 176 -7.76 7.44 -9.41
CA ALA A 176 -6.65 8.10 -8.72
C ALA A 176 -5.77 7.09 -7.96
N TYR A 177 -6.39 6.19 -7.19
CA TYR A 177 -5.70 5.14 -6.46
C TYR A 177 -4.88 4.22 -7.39
N ALA A 178 -5.46 3.71 -8.47
CA ALA A 178 -4.81 2.77 -9.38
C ALA A 178 -3.60 3.40 -10.09
N LYS A 179 -3.70 4.68 -10.46
CA LYS A 179 -2.56 5.45 -11.00
C LYS A 179 -1.50 5.65 -9.93
N ALA A 180 -1.90 6.08 -8.73
CA ALA A 180 -0.99 6.28 -7.61
C ALA A 180 -0.23 4.99 -7.26
N ASP A 181 -0.92 3.84 -7.20
CA ASP A 181 -0.30 2.54 -6.93
C ASP A 181 0.84 2.25 -7.91
N ILE A 182 0.61 2.44 -9.21
CA ILE A 182 1.60 2.18 -10.25
C ILE A 182 2.77 3.17 -10.17
N HIS A 183 2.48 4.46 -10.02
CA HIS A 183 3.50 5.51 -10.00
C HIS A 183 4.37 5.42 -8.73
N TYR A 184 3.76 5.23 -7.56
CA TYR A 184 4.51 5.17 -6.32
C TYR A 184 5.17 3.82 -6.09
N TRP A 185 4.65 2.70 -6.60
CA TRP A 185 5.41 1.44 -6.64
C TRP A 185 6.71 1.61 -7.43
N TRP A 186 6.65 2.25 -8.59
CA TRP A 186 7.83 2.54 -9.41
C TRP A 186 8.80 3.49 -8.71
N ALA A 187 8.32 4.64 -8.22
CA ALA A 187 9.16 5.65 -7.58
C ALA A 187 9.77 5.16 -6.26
N HIS A 188 9.00 4.44 -5.43
CA HIS A 188 9.49 3.79 -4.22
C HIS A 188 10.62 2.81 -4.54
N SER A 189 10.46 1.96 -5.56
CA SER A 189 11.49 1.01 -5.97
C SER A 189 12.79 1.71 -6.37
N LEU A 190 12.71 2.78 -7.16
CA LEU A 190 13.90 3.56 -7.54
C LEU A 190 14.58 4.21 -6.33
N MET A 191 13.80 4.69 -5.35
CA MET A 191 14.36 5.21 -4.10
C MET A 191 15.02 4.11 -3.26
N GLN A 192 14.39 2.94 -3.16
CA GLN A 192 14.85 1.80 -2.36
C GLN A 192 16.14 1.18 -2.90
N TYR A 193 16.41 1.29 -4.22
CA TYR A 193 17.64 0.77 -4.84
C TYR A 193 18.92 1.22 -4.12
N ARG A 194 18.99 2.47 -3.63
CA ARG A 194 20.14 3.00 -2.89
C ARG A 194 20.45 2.23 -1.59
N TRP A 195 19.51 1.44 -1.08
CA TRP A 195 19.65 0.64 0.14
C TRP A 195 19.83 -0.83 -0.18
N GLU A 196 19.00 -1.38 -1.06
CA GLU A 196 19.00 -2.82 -1.35
C GLU A 196 20.23 -3.22 -2.17
N HIS A 197 20.55 -2.49 -3.24
CA HIS A 197 21.69 -2.83 -4.07
C HIS A 197 23.01 -2.89 -3.28
N PRO A 198 23.38 -1.89 -2.46
CA PRO A 198 24.58 -2.02 -1.63
C PRO A 198 24.47 -3.11 -0.56
N PHE A 199 23.30 -3.33 0.03
CA PHE A 199 23.09 -4.38 1.03
C PHE A 199 23.40 -5.79 0.48
N TYR A 200 22.96 -6.11 -0.74
CA TYR A 200 23.21 -7.42 -1.36
C TYR A 200 24.57 -7.56 -2.04
N ASN A 201 25.34 -6.47 -2.18
CA ASN A 201 26.65 -6.47 -2.83
C ASN A 201 27.79 -6.10 -1.85
N ASP A 202 27.52 -6.15 -0.54
CA ASP A 202 28.48 -5.80 0.52
C ASP A 202 29.12 -4.40 0.34
N LEU A 203 28.32 -3.44 -0.15
CA LEU A 203 28.72 -2.05 -0.33
C LEU A 203 28.15 -1.16 0.78
N VAL A 204 28.71 0.05 0.91
CA VAL A 204 28.22 1.03 1.89
C VAL A 204 26.85 1.56 1.48
N ALA A 205 25.88 1.44 2.39
CA ALA A 205 24.53 1.98 2.25
C ALA A 205 24.34 3.29 3.05
N PRO A 206 23.57 4.27 2.55
CA PRO A 206 22.96 4.28 1.22
C PRO A 206 24.01 4.54 0.12
N MET A 207 23.88 3.88 -1.03
CA MET A 207 24.73 4.07 -2.19
C MET A 207 24.62 5.50 -2.70
N ALA A 208 25.78 6.13 -2.95
CA ALA A 208 25.85 7.42 -3.61
C ALA A 208 25.60 7.25 -5.12
N LEU A 209 24.54 7.88 -5.62
CA LEU A 209 24.15 7.86 -7.02
C LEU A 209 24.23 9.27 -7.62
N PRO A 210 24.52 9.40 -8.92
CA PRO A 210 24.53 10.71 -9.58
C PRO A 210 23.14 11.34 -9.54
N ASP A 211 23.08 12.68 -9.52
CA ASP A 211 21.79 13.40 -9.44
C ASP A 211 20.86 13.07 -10.63
N THR A 212 21.42 12.70 -11.78
CA THR A 212 20.68 12.23 -12.97
C THR A 212 19.88 10.95 -12.72
N TYR A 213 20.31 10.09 -11.78
CA TYR A 213 19.54 8.92 -11.37
C TYR A 213 18.16 9.34 -10.86
N PHE A 214 18.11 10.39 -10.02
CA PHE A 214 16.91 10.91 -9.37
C PHE A 214 16.02 11.79 -10.26
N SER A 215 16.29 11.88 -11.57
CA SER A 215 15.47 12.65 -12.52
C SER A 215 14.00 12.22 -12.53
N PHE A 216 13.73 10.97 -12.15
CA PHE A 216 12.40 10.38 -12.07
C PHE A 216 11.47 11.12 -11.08
N LEU A 217 12.03 11.84 -10.10
CA LEU A 217 11.28 12.65 -9.16
C LEU A 217 10.55 13.83 -9.86
N ASN A 218 10.95 14.20 -11.07
CA ASN A 218 10.27 15.22 -11.87
C ASN A 218 9.03 14.67 -12.58
N GLU A 219 8.84 13.35 -12.61
CA GLU A 219 7.71 12.69 -13.28
C GLU A 219 6.58 12.31 -12.31
N ILE A 220 6.72 12.64 -11.03
CA ILE A 220 5.74 12.29 -10.00
C ILE A 220 5.46 13.46 -9.07
N ALA A 221 4.21 13.58 -8.63
CA ALA A 221 3.85 14.55 -7.61
C ALA A 221 4.41 14.12 -6.26
N ILE A 222 5.24 14.96 -5.62
CA ILE A 222 5.72 14.68 -4.26
C ILE A 222 4.60 14.90 -3.24
N LYS A 223 3.78 15.93 -3.46
CA LYS A 223 2.55 16.18 -2.72
C LYS A 223 1.38 15.69 -3.55
N ASN A 224 0.74 14.61 -3.12
CA ASN A 224 -0.44 14.05 -3.75
C ASN A 224 -1.45 13.66 -2.66
N ASP A 225 -2.41 14.54 -2.42
CA ASP A 225 -3.40 14.37 -1.36
C ASP A 225 -4.36 13.20 -1.66
N ASP A 226 -4.57 12.87 -2.94
CA ASP A 226 -5.41 11.74 -3.38
C ASP A 226 -4.74 10.37 -3.19
N ALA A 227 -3.43 10.34 -2.88
CA ALA A 227 -2.65 9.12 -2.71
C ALA A 227 -2.41 8.75 -1.24
N VAL A 228 -2.94 9.53 -0.28
CA VAL A 228 -2.69 9.31 1.16
C VAL A 228 -3.15 7.92 1.62
N SER A 229 -4.21 7.38 1.04
CA SER A 229 -4.69 6.02 1.29
C SER A 229 -3.92 4.92 0.52
N ASN A 230 -2.87 5.27 -0.22
CA ASN A 230 -2.03 4.33 -0.96
C ASN A 230 -0.74 4.01 -0.18
N LEU A 231 -0.58 2.75 0.23
CA LEU A 231 0.58 2.31 1.00
C LEU A 231 1.92 2.54 0.28
N LYS A 232 1.97 2.41 -1.05
CA LYS A 232 3.19 2.65 -1.83
C LYS A 232 3.57 4.13 -1.84
N TYR A 233 2.59 5.04 -1.80
CA TYR A 233 2.84 6.48 -1.63
C TYR A 233 3.48 6.77 -0.26
N ILE A 234 2.96 6.18 0.81
CA ILE A 234 3.53 6.35 2.15
C ILE A 234 4.99 5.88 2.20
N TYR A 235 5.29 4.71 1.62
CA TYR A 235 6.66 4.21 1.54
C TYR A 235 7.57 5.08 0.67
N PHE A 236 7.08 5.57 -0.47
CA PHE A 236 7.82 6.53 -1.28
C PHE A 236 8.13 7.82 -0.51
N LEU A 237 7.14 8.37 0.18
CA LEU A 237 7.27 9.64 0.90
C LEU A 237 8.29 9.52 2.04
N ASP A 238 8.28 8.41 2.78
CA ASP A 238 9.28 8.13 3.82
C ASP A 238 10.71 8.13 3.24
N GLN A 239 10.93 7.39 2.15
CA GLN A 239 12.23 7.34 1.48
C GLN A 239 12.66 8.69 0.90
N TYR A 240 11.71 9.43 0.31
CA TYR A 240 11.96 10.76 -0.24
C TYR A 240 12.37 11.76 0.84
N LEU A 241 11.67 11.76 1.98
CA LEU A 241 12.00 12.63 3.11
C LEU A 241 13.37 12.27 3.70
N GLU A 242 13.69 10.98 3.82
CA GLU A 242 15.02 10.54 4.24
C GLU A 242 16.12 11.02 3.26
N TYR A 243 15.87 10.90 1.95
CA TYR A 243 16.77 11.41 0.91
C TYR A 243 16.99 12.91 1.00
N LYS A 244 15.91 13.71 1.11
CA LYS A 244 16.01 15.17 1.26
C LYS A 244 16.78 15.56 2.51
N ASN A 245 16.48 14.94 3.65
CA ASN A 245 17.21 15.16 4.90
C ASN A 245 18.70 14.83 4.78
N SER A 246 19.08 13.80 4.01
CA SER A 246 20.49 13.44 3.79
C SER A 246 21.26 14.48 2.95
N LYS A 247 20.56 15.24 2.09
CA LYS A 247 21.15 16.29 1.25
C LYS A 247 21.21 17.66 1.94
N GLU A 248 20.38 17.89 2.97
CA GLU A 248 20.38 19.16 3.72
C GLU A 248 21.61 19.29 4.62
N VAL A 249 22.38 20.37 4.45
CA VAL A 249 23.38 20.82 5.42
C VAL A 249 22.73 21.82 6.37
N ARG A 250 22.46 21.41 7.61
CA ARG A 250 21.96 22.31 8.66
C ARG A 250 23.13 22.97 9.37
N TYR A 251 22.97 24.21 9.79
CA TYR A 251 23.97 24.95 10.56
C TYR A 251 23.46 25.22 11.97
N ASN A 252 24.34 25.14 12.97
CA ASN A 252 24.01 25.51 14.33
C ASN A 252 23.94 27.05 14.48
N LYS A 253 23.54 27.55 15.66
CA LYS A 253 23.48 28.99 15.95
C LYS A 253 24.81 29.75 15.80
N TYR A 254 25.91 29.02 15.62
CA TYR A 254 27.27 29.54 15.42
C TYR A 254 27.74 29.40 13.96
N GLY A 255 26.87 29.01 13.03
CA GLY A 255 27.19 28.87 11.61
C GLY A 255 28.02 27.62 11.25
N ALA A 256 28.23 26.69 12.17
CA ALA A 256 28.92 25.43 11.87
C ALA A 256 27.94 24.35 11.40
N PRO A 257 28.29 23.54 10.37
CA PRO A 257 27.42 22.48 9.90
C PRO A 257 27.20 21.44 11.00
N ILE A 258 25.93 21.15 11.29
CA ILE A 258 25.50 20.08 12.19
C ILE A 258 25.91 18.77 11.53
N ARG A 259 26.65 17.94 12.28
CA ARG A 259 27.06 16.61 11.82
C ARG A 259 25.84 15.73 11.53
N GLU A 260 25.98 14.86 10.54
CA GLU A 260 24.89 14.04 9.99
C GLU A 260 24.20 13.14 11.03
N ASP A 261 24.94 12.64 12.02
CA ASP A 261 24.47 11.86 13.17
C ASP A 261 23.53 12.63 14.12
N TYR A 262 23.58 13.97 14.09
CA TYR A 262 22.71 14.84 14.90
C TYR A 262 21.58 15.51 14.09
N ARG A 263 21.40 15.18 12.80
CA ARG A 263 20.33 15.75 11.96
C ARG A 263 18.94 15.12 12.20
N GLY A 264 18.79 14.28 13.23
CA GLY A 264 17.49 13.94 13.83
C GLY A 264 16.73 12.73 13.26
N ALA A 265 17.10 12.18 12.09
CA ALA A 265 16.33 11.06 11.51
C ALA A 265 16.85 9.67 11.93
N LYS A 266 18.17 9.47 12.06
CA LYS A 266 18.71 8.10 12.18
C LYS A 266 18.35 7.39 13.49
N ARG A 267 18.28 8.11 14.63
CA ARG A 267 18.11 7.50 15.96
C ARG A 267 16.65 7.16 16.30
N PHE A 268 15.69 7.96 15.81
CA PHE A 268 14.25 7.68 15.98
C PHE A 268 13.77 6.56 15.03
N TRP A 269 14.35 6.51 13.82
CA TRP A 269 13.98 5.51 12.82
C TRP A 269 14.80 4.23 12.89
N MET A 270 16.01 4.17 13.47
CA MET A 270 16.73 2.90 13.66
C MET A 270 16.07 1.99 14.69
N GLU A 271 15.50 2.53 15.77
CA GLU A 271 14.68 1.73 16.71
C GLU A 271 13.43 1.15 16.02
N LYS A 272 12.83 1.88 15.05
CA LYS A 272 11.63 1.43 14.31
C LYS A 272 11.92 0.64 13.03
N ARG A 273 13.07 0.82 12.37
CA ARG A 273 13.51 0.06 11.17
C ARG A 273 13.87 -1.37 11.54
N CYS A 274 14.52 -1.58 12.70
CA CYS A 274 14.66 -2.92 13.25
C CYS A 274 13.28 -3.56 13.43
N ILE A 275 12.28 -2.84 13.94
CA ILE A 275 10.91 -3.34 14.12
C ILE A 275 10.18 -3.61 12.80
N MET A 276 10.34 -2.79 11.75
CA MET A 276 9.71 -3.02 10.43
C MET A 276 10.29 -4.23 9.70
N PHE A 277 11.63 -4.32 9.60
CA PHE A 277 12.29 -5.48 8.97
C PHE A 277 12.13 -6.75 9.82
N TRP A 278 12.12 -6.65 11.16
CA TRP A 278 11.79 -7.79 12.02
C TRP A 278 10.33 -8.18 11.91
N ARG A 279 9.36 -7.26 11.93
CA ARG A 279 7.92 -7.61 11.88
C ARG A 279 7.55 -8.29 10.58
N MET A 280 8.04 -7.80 9.44
CA MET A 280 7.81 -8.44 8.13
C MET A 280 8.45 -9.83 8.04
N ARG A 281 9.67 -10.00 8.58
CA ARG A 281 10.31 -11.33 8.70
C ARG A 281 9.66 -12.23 9.75
N PHE A 282 9.09 -11.68 10.82
CA PHE A 282 8.38 -12.46 11.85
C PHE A 282 7.07 -13.03 11.31
N THR A 283 6.28 -12.26 10.56
CA THR A 283 5.07 -12.79 9.90
C THR A 283 5.40 -13.87 8.86
N LEU A 284 6.51 -13.75 8.12
CA LEU A 284 6.99 -14.77 7.19
C LEU A 284 7.58 -16.01 7.90
N SER A 285 8.27 -15.84 9.03
CA SER A 285 8.84 -16.94 9.82
C SER A 285 7.78 -17.73 10.61
N VAL A 286 6.69 -17.07 11.04
CA VAL A 286 5.57 -17.74 11.71
C VAL A 286 4.81 -18.61 10.71
N LYS A 287 4.55 -18.13 9.48
CA LYS A 287 3.92 -18.95 8.43
C LYS A 287 4.75 -20.20 8.05
N THR A 288 6.07 -20.10 8.02
CA THR A 288 6.95 -21.23 7.67
C THR A 288 7.12 -22.24 8.81
N LYS A 289 7.09 -21.83 10.08
CA LYS A 289 7.12 -22.77 11.22
C LYS A 289 5.82 -23.54 11.42
N THR A 290 4.66 -22.92 11.14
CA THR A 290 3.36 -23.62 11.24
C THR A 290 3.19 -24.67 10.13
N LEU A 291 3.75 -24.44 8.94
CA LEU A 291 3.78 -25.42 7.84
C LEU A 291 4.69 -26.63 8.16
N ILE A 292 5.85 -26.42 8.79
CA ILE A 292 6.80 -27.51 9.11
C ILE A 292 6.32 -28.38 10.29
N GLN A 293 5.50 -27.83 11.20
CA GLN A 293 4.90 -28.63 12.29
C GLN A 293 3.66 -29.44 11.86
N LEU A 294 3.04 -29.13 10.72
CA LEU A 294 1.90 -29.87 10.17
C LEU A 294 2.30 -31.02 9.24
N GLU A 295 3.56 -31.08 8.77
CA GLU A 295 4.09 -32.20 7.96
C GLU A 295 4.81 -33.29 8.78
N MET A 296 4.83 -33.19 10.12
CA MET A 296 5.44 -34.20 11.01
C MET A 296 4.45 -34.83 12.01
N LYS A 297 3.18 -34.98 11.65
CA LYS A 297 2.21 -35.83 12.35
C LYS A 297 1.43 -36.71 11.39
#